data_AF-A0A4V5MKM2-F1
#
_entry.id   AF-A0A4V5MKM2-F1
#
_cell.length_a   1.000
_cell.length_b   1.000
_cell.length_c   1.000
_cell.angle_alpha   90.00
_cell.angle_beta   90.00
_cell.angle_gamma   90.00
#
_symmetry.space_group_name_H-M   'P 1'
#
loop_
_entity.id
_entity.type
_entity.pdbx_description
1 polymer ?
#
loop_
_entity_poly.entity_id
_entity_poly.type
_entity_poly.pdbx_seq_one_letter_code
_entity_poly.pdbx_strand_id
1 'polypeptide(L)'
;MTTIATAELGIKEATGNNDGKRVEQYLRYTNLGKGHQWCAAFVSWCYGQAGLTQPRNPWSPALFPNARTYWKRGKFANLQIREFAIADVFGIYSSSAKRINHVGLIKERDNKYLITIEGNSNNRVESRRRHLSTIYALADWITENQNLN
;
A
#
# COMPACT_ATOMS: atom_id res chain seq x y z
N MET A 1 10.24 -1.48 -7.07
CA MET A 1 9.36 -1.11 -5.93
C MET A 1 9.23 -2.23 -4.89
N THR A 2 8.83 -3.45 -5.23
CA THR A 2 8.73 -4.56 -4.25
C THR A 2 10.06 -4.94 -3.60
N THR A 3 11.20 -4.82 -4.31
CA THR A 3 12.55 -4.98 -3.72
C THR A 3 12.82 -3.95 -2.62
N ILE A 4 12.41 -2.69 -2.83
CA ILE A 4 12.55 -1.60 -1.85
C ILE A 4 11.73 -1.93 -0.61
N ALA A 5 10.45 -2.29 -0.79
CA ALA A 5 9.59 -2.69 0.32
C ALA A 5 10.09 -3.95 1.04
N THR A 6 10.66 -4.91 0.31
CA THR A 6 11.23 -6.16 0.86
C THR A 6 12.43 -5.86 1.76
N ALA A 7 13.26 -4.87 1.40
CA ALA A 7 14.40 -4.46 2.23
C ALA A 7 13.98 -3.90 3.59
N GLU A 8 12.73 -3.46 3.75
CA GLU A 8 12.21 -2.93 5.00
C GLU A 8 11.58 -3.99 5.90
N LEU A 9 11.50 -5.26 5.49
CA LEU A 9 10.90 -6.33 6.31
C LEU A 9 11.58 -6.41 7.69
N GLY A 10 10.75 -6.44 8.74
CA GLY A 10 11.20 -6.50 10.13
C GLY A 10 11.44 -5.14 10.78
N ILE A 11 11.45 -4.03 10.02
CA ILE A 11 11.42 -2.69 10.61
C ILE A 11 10.16 -2.55 11.46
N LYS A 12 10.33 -2.17 12.72
CA LYS A 12 9.26 -2.03 13.71
C LYS A 12 9.30 -0.68 14.39
N GLU A 13 8.17 -0.32 14.98
CA GLU A 13 8.09 0.85 15.85
C GLU A 13 9.05 0.72 17.05
N ALA A 14 9.56 1.86 17.51
CA ALA A 14 10.52 1.87 18.62
C ALA A 14 9.85 1.54 19.95
N THR A 15 8.67 2.11 20.21
CA THR A 15 7.94 1.91 21.47
C THR A 15 6.53 1.34 21.26
N GLY A 16 6.12 1.12 20.02
CA GLY A 16 4.75 0.67 19.68
C GLY A 16 3.74 1.81 19.62
N ASN A 17 4.21 3.06 19.57
CA ASN A 17 3.39 4.27 19.52
C ASN A 17 3.52 4.98 18.17
N ASN A 18 3.58 4.22 17.06
CA ASN A 18 3.79 4.74 15.71
C ASN A 18 5.04 5.62 15.59
N ASP A 19 6.16 5.16 16.14
CA ASP A 19 7.38 5.94 16.34
C ASP A 19 8.65 5.17 15.95
N GLY A 20 9.77 5.88 15.89
CA GLY A 20 11.09 5.30 15.62
C GLY A 20 11.71 5.84 14.35
N LYS A 21 13.06 5.91 14.33
CA LYS A 21 13.82 6.62 13.30
C LYS A 21 13.41 6.27 11.87
N ARG A 22 13.19 4.97 11.58
CA ARG A 22 12.82 4.49 10.24
C ARG A 22 11.33 4.70 9.93
N VAL A 23 10.44 4.42 10.88
CA VAL A 23 8.99 4.68 10.76
C VAL A 23 8.73 6.16 10.47
N GLU A 24 9.42 7.05 11.18
CA GLU A 24 9.31 8.49 10.98
C GLU A 24 9.87 8.96 9.63
N GLN A 25 10.79 8.23 8.99
CA GLN A 25 11.22 8.54 7.63
C GLN A 25 10.08 8.32 6.63
N TYR A 26 9.28 7.25 6.80
CA TYR A 26 8.09 7.03 5.98
C TYR A 26 7.08 8.15 6.18
N LEU A 27 6.79 8.50 7.44
CA LEU A 27 5.85 9.57 7.80
C LEU A 27 6.28 10.93 7.22
N ARG A 28 7.56 11.30 7.38
CA ARG A 28 8.12 12.56 6.84
C ARG A 28 8.03 12.65 5.33
N TYR A 29 8.13 11.53 4.61
CA TYR A 29 7.94 11.53 3.15
C TYR A 29 6.56 12.08 2.76
N THR A 30 5.55 11.85 3.59
CA THR A 30 4.19 12.37 3.43
C THR A 30 3.88 13.59 4.30
N ASN A 31 4.91 14.31 4.77
CA ASN A 31 4.80 15.50 5.62
C ASN A 31 4.12 15.26 6.99
N LEU A 32 4.17 14.04 7.52
CA LEU A 32 3.71 13.73 8.88
C LEU A 32 4.87 13.60 9.88
N GLY A 33 4.58 13.89 11.15
CA GLY A 33 5.45 13.58 12.28
C GLY A 33 5.18 12.19 12.87
N LYS A 34 5.88 11.85 13.97
CA LYS A 34 5.66 10.60 14.73
C LYS A 34 4.24 10.51 15.31
N GLY A 35 3.80 9.31 15.67
CA GLY A 35 2.52 9.06 16.34
C GLY A 35 1.35 8.77 15.40
N HIS A 36 1.52 9.03 14.09
CA HIS A 36 0.52 8.72 13.07
C HIS A 36 0.66 7.30 12.52
N GLN A 37 -0.47 6.66 12.23
CA GLN A 37 -0.48 5.41 11.45
C GLN A 37 0.27 5.60 10.14
N TRP A 38 1.09 4.61 9.77
CA TRP A 38 2.12 4.79 8.75
C TRP A 38 2.03 3.81 7.58
N CYS A 39 0.95 3.03 7.46
CA CYS A 39 0.77 2.07 6.35
C CYS A 39 0.78 2.77 4.97
N ALA A 40 -0.01 3.82 4.77
CA ALA A 40 -0.06 4.55 3.50
C ALA A 40 1.18 5.44 3.27
N ALA A 41 1.78 5.96 4.35
CA ALA A 41 3.05 6.67 4.29
C ALA A 41 4.19 5.77 3.82
N PHE A 42 4.24 4.52 4.32
CA PHE A 42 5.19 3.49 3.87
C PHE A 42 5.01 3.15 2.39
N VAL A 43 3.77 2.93 1.93
CA VAL A 43 3.49 2.69 0.50
C VAL A 43 3.95 3.87 -0.35
N SER A 44 3.55 5.09 0.02
CA SER A 44 3.97 6.32 -0.67
C SER A 44 5.49 6.46 -0.72
N TRP A 45 6.17 6.19 0.38
CA TRP A 45 7.63 6.20 0.46
C TRP A 45 8.26 5.18 -0.49
N CYS A 46 7.74 3.95 -0.56
CA CYS A 46 8.23 2.92 -1.49
C CYS A 46 8.10 3.35 -2.96
N TYR A 47 6.99 3.99 -3.33
CA TYR A 47 6.80 4.59 -4.66
C TYR A 47 7.82 5.70 -4.93
N GLY A 48 8.02 6.60 -3.95
CA GLY A 48 9.02 7.66 -4.02
C GLY A 48 10.44 7.17 -4.20
N GLN A 49 10.85 6.14 -3.46
CA GLN A 49 12.17 5.52 -3.61
C GLN A 49 12.33 4.83 -4.98
N ALA A 50 11.23 4.45 -5.64
CA ALA A 50 11.25 3.92 -7.00
C ALA A 50 11.26 5.02 -8.09
N GLY A 51 11.36 6.31 -7.70
CA GLY A 51 11.38 7.44 -8.63
C GLY A 51 9.99 7.93 -9.03
N LEU A 52 8.91 7.41 -8.44
CA LEU A 52 7.54 7.80 -8.76
C LEU A 52 7.08 8.95 -7.86
N THR A 53 6.49 9.98 -8.46
CA THR A 53 5.99 11.15 -7.73
C THR A 53 4.68 10.88 -7.00
N GLN A 54 3.95 9.83 -7.38
CA GLN A 54 2.67 9.42 -6.81
C GLN A 54 2.57 7.90 -6.62
N PRO A 55 1.76 7.43 -5.65
CA PRO A 55 1.02 8.21 -4.66
C PRO A 55 1.96 8.81 -3.60
N ARG A 56 1.61 10.00 -3.10
CA ARG A 56 2.30 10.69 -2.00
C ARG A 56 1.30 11.20 -0.97
N ASN A 57 0.61 10.27 -0.32
CA ASN A 57 -0.46 10.60 0.61
C ASN A 57 -0.47 9.64 1.82
N PRO A 58 -0.57 10.14 3.06
CA PRO A 58 -0.58 9.28 4.25
C PRO A 58 -1.96 8.72 4.61
N TRP A 59 -3.02 9.04 3.84
CA TRP A 59 -4.38 8.61 4.13
C TRP A 59 -4.81 7.47 3.20
N SER A 60 -5.00 6.27 3.77
CA SER A 60 -5.29 5.03 3.03
C SER A 60 -6.37 5.15 1.94
N PRO A 61 -7.54 5.81 2.15
CA PRO A 61 -8.54 5.98 1.09
C PRO A 61 -8.05 6.79 -0.13
N ALA A 62 -7.16 7.75 0.05
CA ALA A 62 -6.66 8.60 -1.03
C ALA A 62 -5.78 7.84 -2.04
N LEU A 63 -5.32 6.64 -1.70
CA LEU A 63 -4.56 5.78 -2.63
C LEU A 63 -5.47 5.04 -3.62
N PHE A 64 -6.79 5.21 -3.53
CA PHE A 64 -7.80 4.58 -4.40
C PHE A 64 -8.71 5.62 -5.06
N PRO A 65 -8.18 6.62 -5.80
CA PRO A 65 -9.02 7.47 -6.64
C PRO A 65 -9.66 6.62 -7.75
N ASN A 66 -10.82 7.03 -8.25
CA ASN A 66 -11.56 6.26 -9.27
C ASN A 66 -10.72 5.97 -10.52
N ALA A 67 -9.89 6.93 -10.96
CA ALA A 67 -9.03 6.77 -12.14
C ALA A 67 -7.97 5.66 -11.99
N ARG A 68 -7.52 5.39 -10.76
CA ARG A 68 -6.47 4.40 -10.48
C ARG A 68 -7.04 3.06 -10.00
N THR A 69 -8.27 3.06 -9.50
CA THR A 69 -8.90 1.88 -8.86
C THR A 69 -9.54 0.99 -9.92
N TYR A 70 -8.89 -0.12 -10.24
CA TYR A 70 -9.35 -1.04 -11.28
C TYR A 70 -10.10 -2.26 -10.73
N TRP A 71 -10.03 -2.53 -9.42
CA TRP A 71 -10.75 -3.64 -8.79
C TRP A 71 -11.32 -3.21 -7.44
N LYS A 72 -12.57 -3.59 -7.17
CA LYS A 72 -13.25 -3.29 -5.91
C LYS A 72 -14.31 -4.34 -5.58
N ARG A 73 -14.30 -4.85 -4.34
CA ARG A 73 -15.28 -5.82 -3.80
C ARG A 73 -15.50 -7.04 -4.71
N GLY A 74 -14.41 -7.64 -5.20
CA GLY A 74 -14.50 -8.85 -6.04
C GLY A 74 -14.77 -8.59 -7.52
N LYS A 75 -14.84 -7.34 -7.97
CA LYS A 75 -15.17 -6.99 -9.35
C LYS A 75 -14.10 -6.08 -9.96
N PHE A 76 -13.74 -6.36 -11.21
CA PHE A 76 -12.96 -5.43 -12.03
C PHE A 76 -13.86 -4.29 -12.51
N ALA A 77 -13.35 -3.07 -12.48
CA ALA A 77 -14.00 -1.88 -13.02
C ALA A 77 -13.87 -1.80 -14.55
N ASN A 78 -12.80 -2.35 -15.12
CA ASN A 78 -12.55 -2.45 -16.55
C ASN A 78 -12.32 -3.93 -16.93
N LEU A 79 -13.06 -4.44 -17.91
CA LEU A 79 -12.97 -5.83 -18.39
C LEU A 79 -11.68 -6.15 -19.16
N GLN A 80 -10.90 -5.12 -19.53
CA GLN A 80 -9.61 -5.27 -20.20
C GLN A 80 -8.47 -5.58 -19.22
N ILE A 81 -8.55 -5.08 -17.97
CA ILE A 81 -7.59 -5.45 -16.92
C ILE A 81 -8.09 -6.75 -16.30
N ARG A 82 -7.31 -7.82 -16.45
CA ARG A 82 -7.69 -9.16 -15.97
C ARG A 82 -6.76 -9.73 -14.92
N GLU A 83 -5.64 -9.08 -14.66
CA GLU A 83 -4.63 -9.56 -13.73
C GLU A 83 -4.23 -8.49 -12.72
N PHE A 84 -3.80 -8.95 -11.54
CA PHE A 84 -3.31 -8.08 -10.47
C PHE A 84 -1.82 -7.89 -10.67
N ALA A 85 -1.36 -6.64 -10.78
CA ALA A 85 0.02 -6.36 -11.06
C ALA A 85 0.86 -6.34 -9.78
N ILE A 86 2.13 -6.73 -9.93
CA ILE A 86 3.11 -6.61 -8.86
C ILE A 86 3.32 -5.12 -8.56
N ALA A 87 3.44 -4.81 -7.28
CA ALA A 87 3.58 -3.48 -6.72
C ALA A 87 2.33 -2.58 -6.79
N ASP A 88 1.19 -3.09 -7.26
CA ASP A 88 -0.10 -2.42 -7.06
C ASP A 88 -0.40 -2.22 -5.57
N VAL A 89 -1.20 -1.20 -5.28
CA VAL A 89 -1.67 -0.93 -3.92
C VAL A 89 -2.93 -1.75 -3.67
N PHE A 90 -2.93 -2.55 -2.60
CA PHE A 90 -4.16 -3.19 -2.11
C PHE A 90 -4.71 -2.43 -0.90
N GLY A 91 -6.03 -2.45 -0.73
CA GLY A 91 -6.73 -1.80 0.39
C GLY A 91 -7.65 -2.75 1.12
N ILE A 92 -7.73 -2.60 2.44
CA ILE A 92 -8.66 -3.33 3.32
C ILE A 92 -9.65 -2.34 3.92
N TYR A 93 -10.93 -2.69 3.84
CA TYR A 93 -12.01 -1.90 4.42
C TYR A 93 -12.27 -2.29 5.86
N SER A 94 -12.40 -1.29 6.73
CA SER A 94 -12.86 -1.47 8.09
C SER A 94 -14.29 -0.97 8.24
N SER A 95 -15.16 -1.84 8.74
CA SER A 95 -16.55 -1.50 9.04
C SER A 95 -16.68 -0.45 10.14
N SER A 96 -15.78 -0.46 11.14
CA SER A 96 -15.78 0.54 12.22
C SER A 96 -15.33 1.91 11.73
N ALA A 97 -14.28 1.95 10.90
CA ALA A 97 -13.76 3.21 10.32
C ALA A 97 -14.61 3.72 9.14
N LYS A 98 -15.49 2.87 8.60
CA LYS A 98 -16.31 3.09 7.40
C LYS A 98 -15.52 3.54 6.17
N ARG A 99 -14.29 3.02 6.03
CA ARG A 99 -13.36 3.35 4.94
C ARG A 99 -12.27 2.29 4.80
N ILE A 100 -11.47 2.41 3.73
CA ILE A 100 -10.20 1.70 3.64
C ILE A 100 -9.29 2.23 4.76
N ASN A 101 -8.91 1.38 5.71
CA ASN A 101 -8.10 1.77 6.86
C ASN A 101 -6.68 1.18 6.81
N HIS A 102 -6.43 0.20 5.95
CA HIS A 102 -5.12 -0.42 5.80
C HIS A 102 -4.78 -0.65 4.35
N VAL A 103 -3.50 -0.49 4.02
CA VAL A 103 -2.95 -0.61 2.66
C VAL A 103 -1.57 -1.25 2.68
N GLY A 104 -1.16 -1.77 1.54
CA GLY A 104 0.19 -2.25 1.30
C GLY A 104 0.41 -2.52 -0.18
N LEU A 105 1.53 -3.17 -0.50
CA LEU A 105 1.93 -3.50 -1.87
C LEU A 105 1.70 -4.98 -2.16
N ILE A 106 1.26 -5.30 -3.37
CA ILE A 106 1.29 -6.68 -3.88
C ILE A 106 2.74 -7.05 -4.19
N LYS A 107 3.23 -8.13 -3.58
CA LYS A 107 4.54 -8.73 -3.90
C LYS A 107 4.39 -9.79 -4.98
N GLU A 108 3.38 -10.65 -4.85
CA GLU A 108 3.19 -11.81 -5.70
C GLU A 108 1.72 -12.26 -5.70
N ARG A 109 1.34 -12.94 -6.77
CA ARG A 109 0.05 -13.59 -6.92
C ARG A 109 0.21 -15.11 -6.81
N ASP A 110 -0.49 -15.71 -5.86
CA ASP A 110 -0.61 -17.17 -5.72
C ASP A 110 -2.10 -17.49 -5.67
N ASN A 111 -2.70 -18.10 -6.70
CA ASN A 111 -4.12 -18.50 -6.84
C ASN A 111 -5.08 -18.12 -5.70
N LYS A 112 -6.19 -17.42 -5.84
CA LYS A 112 -6.98 -16.82 -4.72
C LYS A 112 -6.27 -16.05 -3.57
N TYR A 113 -4.93 -16.01 -3.47
CA TYR A 113 -4.16 -15.23 -2.50
C TYR A 113 -3.23 -14.19 -3.15
N LEU A 114 -2.97 -13.14 -2.40
CA LEU A 114 -1.90 -12.19 -2.65
C LEU A 114 -0.84 -12.38 -1.57
N ILE A 115 0.42 -12.41 -1.97
CA ILE A 115 1.52 -12.16 -1.05
C ILE A 115 1.76 -10.65 -1.07
N THR A 116 1.76 -10.04 0.11
CA THR A 116 1.79 -8.58 0.29
C THR A 116 2.96 -8.16 1.15
N ILE A 117 3.39 -6.90 1.04
CA ILE A 117 4.31 -6.24 1.97
C ILE A 117 3.62 -4.99 2.52
N GLU A 118 3.61 -4.86 3.84
CA GLU A 118 2.72 -3.93 4.52
C GLU A 118 3.45 -3.25 5.67
N GLY A 119 3.44 -1.92 5.70
CA GLY A 119 3.86 -1.14 6.85
C GLY A 119 2.74 -1.02 7.89
N ASN A 120 3.10 -0.78 9.15
CA ASN A 120 2.18 -0.64 10.29
C ASN A 120 1.24 -1.85 10.47
N SER A 121 1.60 -3.02 9.91
CA SER A 121 0.89 -4.27 10.19
C SER A 121 1.52 -4.89 11.42
N ASN A 122 0.78 -4.91 12.53
CA ASN A 122 1.30 -5.28 13.86
C ASN A 122 2.55 -4.45 14.25
N ASN A 123 2.47 -3.14 14.05
CA ASN A 123 3.51 -2.16 14.38
C ASN A 123 4.87 -2.41 13.71
N ARG A 124 4.86 -3.11 12.56
CA ARG A 124 6.06 -3.42 11.77
C ARG A 124 5.78 -3.48 10.28
N VAL A 125 6.85 -3.58 9.50
CA VAL A 125 6.82 -4.01 8.10
C VAL A 125 6.87 -5.52 8.08
N GLU A 126 5.88 -6.15 7.46
CA GLU A 126 5.83 -7.61 7.32
C GLU A 126 5.27 -8.04 5.97
N SER A 127 5.57 -9.30 5.64
CA SER A 127 4.95 -9.99 4.50
C SER A 127 3.74 -10.77 4.99
N ARG A 128 2.63 -10.71 4.27
CA ARG A 128 1.42 -11.48 4.60
C ARG A 128 0.88 -12.22 3.39
N ARG A 129 0.19 -13.32 3.64
CA ARG A 129 -0.63 -14.02 2.64
C ARG A 129 -2.08 -13.63 2.88
N ARG A 130 -2.70 -12.94 1.92
CA ARG A 130 -4.08 -12.43 2.02
C ARG A 130 -4.98 -13.09 0.99
N HIS A 131 -6.10 -13.66 1.43
CA HIS A 131 -7.10 -14.18 0.50
C HIS A 131 -7.80 -13.01 -0.21
N LEU A 132 -8.14 -13.15 -1.49
CA LEU A 132 -8.77 -12.09 -2.28
C LEU A 132 -10.09 -11.58 -1.69
N SER A 133 -10.84 -12.41 -0.96
CA SER A 133 -12.06 -11.98 -0.26
C SER A 133 -11.81 -10.96 0.85
N THR A 134 -10.58 -10.85 1.36
CA THR A 134 -10.19 -9.87 2.39
C THR A 134 -9.74 -8.54 1.78
N ILE A 135 -9.47 -8.52 0.47
CA ILE A 135 -9.07 -7.32 -0.25
C ILE A 135 -10.34 -6.58 -0.64
N TYR A 136 -10.39 -5.29 -0.35
CA TYR A 136 -11.52 -4.44 -0.68
C TYR A 136 -11.34 -3.73 -2.02
N ALA A 137 -10.13 -3.25 -2.31
CA ALA A 137 -9.81 -2.54 -3.54
C ALA A 137 -8.36 -2.76 -3.96
N LEU A 138 -8.08 -2.62 -5.25
CA LEU A 138 -6.74 -2.56 -5.84
C LEU A 138 -6.62 -1.31 -6.71
N ALA A 139 -5.46 -0.66 -6.69
CA ALA A 139 -5.16 0.51 -7.50
C ALA A 139 -3.79 0.40 -8.18
N ASP A 140 -3.76 0.78 -9.45
CA ASP A 140 -2.56 0.84 -10.29
C ASP A 140 -2.01 2.26 -10.30
N TRP A 141 -0.77 2.41 -9.83
CA TRP A 141 -0.05 3.68 -9.81
C TRP A 141 1.19 3.69 -10.73
N ILE A 142 1.41 2.62 -11.48
CA ILE A 142 2.61 2.42 -12.30
C ILE A 142 2.33 2.82 -13.75
N THR A 143 1.21 2.36 -14.33
CA THR A 143 1.01 2.39 -15.79
C THR A 143 0.87 3.80 -16.37
N GLU A 144 0.28 4.76 -15.65
CA GLU A 144 0.17 6.16 -16.16
C GLU A 144 1.52 6.90 -16.18
N ASN A 145 2.55 6.46 -15.45
CA ASN A 145 3.87 7.12 -15.47
C ASN A 145 4.73 6.77 -16.70
N GLN A 146 4.25 5.90 -17.60
CA GLN A 146 4.96 5.55 -18.82
C GLN A 146 4.49 6.32 -20.07
N ASN A 147 3.43 7.12 -19.97
CA ASN A 147 2.89 7.93 -21.08
C ASN A 147 3.33 9.42 -21.00
N LEU A 148 4.31 9.73 -20.16
CA LEU A 148 4.94 11.04 -20.07
C LEU A 148 6.40 10.92 -20.51
N ASN A 149 6.61 10.68 -21.81
CA ASN A 149 7.85 10.92 -22.54
C ASN A 149 7.51 11.29 -23.99
#